data_AF-A0AAV0TQY9-F1
#
_entry.id   AF-A0AAV0TQY9-F1
#
_cell.length_a   1.000
_cell.length_b   1.000
_cell.length_c   1.000
_cell.angle_alpha   90.00
_cell.angle_beta   90.00
_cell.angle_gamma   90.00
#
_symmetry.space_group_name_H-M   'P 1'
#
loop_
_entity.id
_entity.type
_entity.pdbx_description
1 polymer ?
#
loop_
_entity_poly.entity_id
_entity_poly.type
_entity_poly.pdbx_seq_one_letter_code
_entity_poly.pdbx_strand_id
1 'polypeptide(L)'
;MALFLFRRTIRRCFSSANTPGIQFESLSLEKDQVLPALIVTQRVLKYLLVDHKDIQRVVSALELRPLPHKVWFASQQVHRLTPLVQWGFQQLEDKSRAVDAVFSALEPHANMTRGAVWQQYFQRQFFLSGAPLRAYLLAYKRHQDAHAAATEKAAVKEEEDEDEDEDDQEQMEKGDEEVTRRKDDNCLNKSKADIILIENKEWQWVPIYVAVGLVKEFCFRGRFSEAIEAYVSLPLTDTGRREVVTILQDYEQYPSVLYLYEVHRAMGNAVRPLDVAPELNALKKVGRVEEMKVRFQELPAKEQSRADIQELMGN
;
A
#
# COMPACT_ATOMS: atom_id res chain seq x y z
N MET A 1 27.23 -31.62 7.79
CA MET A 1 25.85 -31.95 8.18
C MET A 1 25.23 -30.72 8.80
N ALA A 2 24.29 -30.09 8.10
CA ALA A 2 23.66 -28.82 8.48
C ALA A 2 22.41 -29.08 9.33
N LEU A 3 22.35 -28.45 10.51
CA LEU A 3 21.12 -28.34 11.31
C LEU A 3 20.52 -26.95 11.06
N PHE A 4 19.54 -26.89 10.17
CA PHE A 4 18.68 -25.73 9.99
C PHE A 4 17.70 -25.64 11.16
N LEU A 5 17.92 -24.70 12.08
CA LEU A 5 16.93 -24.29 13.06
C LEU A 5 16.06 -23.18 12.45
N PHE A 6 14.95 -23.58 11.81
CA PHE A 6 13.84 -22.67 11.53
C PHE A 6 13.25 -22.18 12.86
N ARG A 7 13.65 -20.99 13.31
CA ARG A 7 12.93 -20.26 14.35
C ARG A 7 11.62 -19.76 13.74
N ARG A 8 10.55 -20.53 13.90
CA ARG A 8 9.17 -20.06 13.76
C ARG A 8 9.00 -18.85 14.69
N THR A 9 8.85 -17.67 14.11
CA THR A 9 8.41 -16.48 14.84
C THR A 9 6.98 -16.71 15.30
N ILE A 10 6.82 -16.83 16.62
CA ILE A 10 5.52 -16.85 17.28
C ILE A 10 4.87 -15.50 16.98
N ARG A 11 3.84 -15.49 16.13
CA ARG A 11 2.90 -14.38 16.00
C ARG A 11 2.34 -14.11 17.40
N ARG A 12 2.83 -13.05 18.06
CA ARG A 12 2.16 -12.51 19.25
C ARG A 12 0.88 -11.85 18.78
N CYS A 13 -0.23 -12.58 18.88
CA CYS A 13 -1.57 -11.99 18.86
C CYS A 13 -1.65 -11.00 20.02
N PHE A 14 -1.66 -9.71 19.71
CA PHE A 14 -2.18 -8.72 20.66
C PHE A 14 -3.69 -8.90 20.70
N SER A 15 -4.18 -9.54 21.76
CA SER A 15 -5.59 -9.62 22.09
C SER A 15 -6.11 -8.19 22.30
N SER A 16 -6.76 -7.62 21.29
CA SER A 16 -7.55 -6.40 21.47
C SER A 16 -8.79 -6.74 22.31
N ALA A 17 -9.24 -5.76 23.11
CA ALA A 17 -10.27 -5.91 24.12
C ALA A 17 -11.50 -6.68 23.63
N ASN A 18 -11.90 -7.70 24.41
CA ASN A 18 -13.12 -8.48 24.24
C ASN A 18 -14.36 -7.58 24.21
N THR A 19 -14.81 -7.20 23.01
CA THR A 19 -16.24 -7.07 22.72
C THR A 19 -16.81 -8.48 22.56
N PRO A 20 -17.99 -8.80 23.11
CA PRO A 20 -18.57 -10.13 22.98
C PRO A 20 -18.67 -10.52 21.49
N GLY A 21 -18.28 -11.76 21.18
CA GLY A 21 -17.87 -12.21 19.85
C GLY A 21 -18.87 -11.91 18.73
N ILE A 22 -18.66 -10.79 18.05
CA ILE A 22 -19.33 -10.50 16.78
C ILE A 22 -18.51 -11.20 15.70
N GLN A 23 -19.11 -12.20 15.07
CA GLN A 23 -18.55 -12.80 13.86
C GLN A 23 -18.75 -11.81 12.72
N PHE A 24 -17.74 -11.00 12.41
CA PHE A 24 -17.83 -9.96 11.37
C PHE A 24 -18.22 -10.52 10.00
N GLU A 25 -17.93 -11.79 9.75
CA GLU A 25 -18.35 -12.55 8.56
C GLU A 25 -19.86 -12.53 8.36
N SER A 26 -20.66 -12.53 9.44
CA SER A 26 -22.12 -12.50 9.37
C SER A 26 -22.70 -11.18 8.83
N LEU A 27 -21.87 -10.14 8.72
CA LEU A 27 -22.26 -8.87 8.09
C LEU A 27 -22.36 -9.00 6.58
N SER A 28 -21.52 -9.86 5.98
CA SER A 28 -21.40 -10.05 4.53
C SER A 28 -21.90 -11.40 4.03
N LEU A 29 -21.89 -12.42 4.89
CA LEU A 29 -22.25 -13.78 4.56
C LEU A 29 -23.55 -14.21 5.24
N GLU A 30 -24.34 -14.98 4.49
CA GLU A 30 -25.45 -15.77 5.04
C GLU A 30 -25.39 -17.15 4.41
N LYS A 31 -25.23 -18.20 5.23
CA LYS A 31 -25.03 -19.59 4.78
C LYS A 31 -23.87 -19.72 3.75
N ASP A 32 -22.74 -19.08 4.05
CA ASP A 32 -21.53 -19.03 3.21
C ASP A 32 -21.69 -18.39 1.82
N GLN A 33 -22.84 -17.76 1.55
CA GLN A 33 -23.07 -16.98 0.34
C GLN A 33 -22.95 -15.49 0.63
N VAL A 34 -22.33 -14.78 -0.30
CA VAL A 34 -22.16 -13.32 -0.23
C VAL A 34 -23.51 -12.66 -0.48
N LEU A 35 -23.90 -11.79 0.45
CA LEU A 35 -25.14 -11.03 0.34
C LEU A 35 -25.00 -9.91 -0.70
N PRO A 36 -26.12 -9.47 -1.31
CA PRO A 36 -26.15 -8.29 -2.16
C PRO A 36 -25.54 -7.06 -1.47
N ALA A 37 -24.81 -6.24 -2.22
CA ALA A 37 -24.09 -5.07 -1.69
C ALA A 37 -24.98 -4.15 -0.83
N LEU A 38 -26.22 -3.91 -1.24
CA LEU A 38 -27.19 -3.11 -0.48
C LEU A 38 -27.44 -3.67 0.93
N ILE A 39 -27.57 -5.00 1.05
CA ILE A 39 -27.82 -5.66 2.33
C ILE A 39 -26.57 -5.61 3.21
N VAL A 40 -25.39 -5.81 2.62
CA VAL A 40 -24.11 -5.71 3.35
C VAL A 40 -23.90 -4.29 3.87
N THR A 41 -24.09 -3.27 3.03
CA THR A 41 -24.00 -1.87 3.46
C THR A 41 -24.99 -1.55 4.57
N GLN A 42 -26.23 -2.01 4.46
CA GLN A 42 -27.21 -1.82 5.53
C GLN A 42 -26.78 -2.49 6.85
N ARG A 43 -26.23 -3.71 6.81
CA ARG A 43 -25.75 -4.43 7.99
C ARG A 43 -24.53 -3.75 8.61
N VAL A 44 -23.59 -3.29 7.78
CA VAL A 44 -22.39 -2.55 8.22
C VAL A 44 -22.79 -1.22 8.88
N LEU A 45 -23.67 -0.43 8.26
CA LEU A 45 -24.13 0.84 8.83
C LEU A 45 -24.94 0.65 10.12
N LYS A 46 -25.77 -0.40 10.20
CA LYS A 46 -26.44 -0.79 11.45
C LYS A 46 -25.45 -1.16 12.55
N TYR A 47 -24.42 -1.93 12.22
CA TYR A 47 -23.36 -2.28 13.17
C TYR A 47 -22.62 -1.04 13.70
N LEU A 48 -22.35 -0.07 12.82
CA LEU A 48 -21.73 1.22 13.14
C LEU A 48 -22.66 2.18 13.88
N LEU A 49 -23.93 1.81 14.16
CA LEU A 49 -24.92 2.65 14.81
C LEU A 49 -25.18 3.97 14.06
N VAL A 50 -25.31 3.91 12.73
CA VAL A 50 -25.75 5.05 11.92
C VAL A 50 -27.26 5.21 12.04
N ASP A 51 -27.74 6.46 12.08
CA ASP A 51 -29.17 6.75 12.22
C ASP A 51 -29.99 6.12 11.10
N HIS A 52 -31.16 5.56 11.46
CA HIS A 52 -32.04 4.86 10.52
C HIS A 52 -32.48 5.74 9.34
N LYS A 53 -32.60 7.07 9.56
CA LYS A 53 -32.95 8.04 8.51
C LYS A 53 -31.87 8.15 7.44
N ASP A 54 -30.61 8.10 7.85
CA ASP A 54 -29.48 8.18 6.94
C ASP A 54 -29.23 6.83 6.24
N ILE A 55 -29.45 5.71 6.94
CA ILE A 55 -29.44 4.38 6.32
C ILE A 55 -30.50 4.29 5.21
N GLN A 56 -31.73 4.77 5.45
CA GLN A 56 -32.76 4.79 4.42
C GLN A 56 -32.35 5.67 3.23
N ARG A 57 -31.72 6.82 3.45
CA ARG A 57 -31.24 7.66 2.34
C ARG A 57 -30.16 7.00 1.49
N VAL A 58 -29.28 6.20 2.10
CA VAL A 58 -28.22 5.44 1.40
C VAL A 58 -28.79 4.25 0.62
N VAL A 59 -29.80 3.56 1.18
CA VAL A 59 -30.37 2.31 0.63
C VAL A 59 -31.55 2.55 -0.32
N SER A 60 -32.29 3.65 -0.18
CA SER A 60 -33.45 3.97 -1.03
C SER A 60 -33.08 4.49 -2.42
N ALA A 61 -31.82 4.85 -2.64
CA ALA A 61 -31.32 5.16 -3.98
C ALA A 61 -30.94 3.85 -4.71
N LEU A 62 -31.19 3.79 -6.02
CA LEU A 62 -30.77 2.66 -6.88
C LEU A 62 -29.25 2.42 -6.82
N GLU A 63 -28.50 3.44 -6.40
CA GLU A 63 -27.05 3.46 -6.19
C GLU A 63 -26.72 3.87 -4.75
N LEU A 64 -25.67 3.26 -4.16
CA LEU A 64 -25.16 3.58 -2.83
C LEU A 64 -24.61 5.02 -2.81
N ARG A 65 -25.37 5.96 -2.23
CA ARG A 65 -24.90 7.33 -2.05
C ARG A 65 -24.01 7.45 -0.80
N PRO A 66 -22.96 8.29 -0.83
CA PRO A 66 -22.16 8.58 0.36
C PRO A 66 -23.03 9.19 1.46
N LEU A 67 -22.63 9.03 2.72
CA LEU A 67 -23.27 9.73 3.83
C LEU A 67 -23.07 11.24 3.62
N PRO A 68 -24.05 12.09 3.98
CA PRO A 68 -23.94 13.53 3.79
C PRO A 68 -22.64 14.06 4.44
N HIS A 69 -21.92 14.94 3.73
CA HIS A 69 -20.54 15.37 4.03
C HIS A 69 -20.29 15.93 5.44
N LYS A 70 -21.34 16.19 6.23
CA LYS A 70 -21.27 16.66 7.62
C LYS A 70 -21.35 15.55 8.67
N VAL A 71 -21.50 14.29 8.26
CA VAL A 71 -21.55 13.12 9.16
C VAL A 71 -20.23 12.39 9.08
N TRP A 72 -19.18 12.99 9.65
CA TRP A 72 -18.01 12.21 10.00
C TRP A 72 -18.45 11.17 11.03
N PHE A 73 -17.90 9.96 10.94
CA PHE A 73 -18.19 8.93 11.94
C PHE A 73 -17.92 9.52 13.33
N ALA A 74 -18.96 9.60 14.16
CA ALA A 74 -18.83 10.08 15.53
C ALA A 74 -17.88 9.16 16.30
N SER A 75 -17.32 9.63 17.42
CA SER A 75 -16.34 8.86 18.21
C SER A 75 -16.80 7.42 18.50
N GLN A 76 -18.06 7.23 18.88
CA GLN A 76 -18.63 5.89 19.12
C GLN A 76 -18.65 4.99 17.87
N GLN A 77 -18.89 5.57 16.70
CA GLN A 77 -18.91 4.86 15.43
C GLN A 77 -17.47 4.48 15.01
N VAL A 78 -16.50 5.35 15.23
CA VAL A 78 -15.06 5.06 15.02
C VAL A 78 -14.57 3.95 15.96
N HIS A 79 -15.04 3.92 17.21
CA HIS A 79 -14.72 2.84 18.15
C HIS A 79 -15.20 1.47 17.65
N ARG A 80 -16.35 1.41 16.95
CA ARG A 80 -16.87 0.17 16.34
C ARG A 80 -16.25 -0.16 14.99
N LEU A 81 -15.90 0.86 14.21
CA LEU A 81 -15.21 0.72 12.93
C LEU A 81 -13.81 0.12 13.11
N THR A 82 -13.12 0.48 14.18
CA THR A 82 -11.74 0.05 14.47
C THR A 82 -11.55 -1.47 14.45
N PRO A 83 -12.27 -2.27 15.26
CA PRO A 83 -12.11 -3.73 15.23
C PRO A 83 -12.57 -4.34 13.90
N LEU A 84 -13.56 -3.76 13.23
CA LEU A 84 -14.03 -4.23 11.92
C LEU A 84 -12.94 -4.07 10.85
N VAL A 85 -12.29 -2.91 10.79
CA VAL A 85 -11.22 -2.62 9.83
C VAL A 85 -9.97 -3.45 10.13
N GLN A 86 -9.62 -3.63 11.41
CA GLN A 86 -8.50 -4.50 11.80
C GLN A 86 -8.75 -5.96 11.43
N TRP A 87 -9.95 -6.48 11.72
CA TRP A 87 -10.36 -7.81 11.26
C TRP A 87 -10.31 -7.91 9.74
N GLY A 88 -10.81 -6.87 9.05
CA GLY A 88 -10.77 -6.81 7.59
C GLY A 88 -9.36 -6.98 7.05
N PHE A 89 -8.39 -6.21 7.56
CA PHE A 89 -6.98 -6.38 7.15
C PHE A 89 -6.40 -7.75 7.47
N GLN A 90 -6.76 -8.36 8.60
CA GLN A 90 -6.26 -9.68 8.99
C GLN A 90 -6.80 -10.80 8.08
N GLN A 91 -8.02 -10.65 7.60
CA GLN A 91 -8.72 -11.65 6.76
C GLN A 91 -8.60 -11.37 5.26
N LEU A 92 -7.94 -10.27 4.87
CA LEU A 92 -7.74 -9.89 3.48
C LEU A 92 -6.66 -10.76 2.84
N GLU A 93 -6.99 -12.03 2.62
CA GLU A 93 -6.28 -12.93 1.71
C GLU A 93 -6.95 -12.90 0.33
N ASP A 94 -6.25 -13.36 -0.71
CA ASP A 94 -6.59 -13.17 -2.14
C ASP A 94 -8.01 -13.61 -2.59
N LYS A 95 -8.84 -14.19 -1.72
CA LYS A 95 -10.19 -14.73 -2.05
C LYS A 95 -11.26 -14.49 -0.97
N SER A 96 -11.05 -13.62 0.00
CA SER A 96 -12.03 -13.42 1.08
C SER A 96 -13.22 -12.53 0.65
N ARG A 97 -14.20 -13.13 -0.04
CA ARG A 97 -15.39 -12.41 -0.56
C ARG A 97 -16.18 -11.66 0.52
N ALA A 98 -16.13 -12.14 1.77
CA ALA A 98 -16.78 -11.52 2.92
C ALA A 98 -16.17 -10.13 3.22
N VAL A 99 -14.85 -10.10 3.34
CA VAL A 99 -14.10 -8.89 3.66
C VAL A 99 -14.19 -7.90 2.50
N ASP A 100 -14.17 -8.40 1.27
CA ASP A 100 -14.34 -7.59 0.06
C ASP A 100 -15.64 -6.81 0.12
N ALA A 101 -16.75 -7.49 0.44
CA ALA A 101 -18.06 -6.85 0.57
C ALA A 101 -18.10 -5.82 1.71
N VAL A 102 -17.36 -6.04 2.81
CA VAL A 102 -17.28 -5.09 3.93
C VAL A 102 -16.50 -3.82 3.54
N PHE A 103 -15.34 -3.94 2.88
CA PHE A 103 -14.59 -2.76 2.41
C PHE A 103 -15.37 -2.00 1.33
N SER A 104 -16.03 -2.70 0.40
CA SER A 104 -16.92 -2.07 -0.59
C SER A 104 -18.09 -1.32 0.06
N ALA A 105 -18.67 -1.85 1.14
CA ALA A 105 -19.71 -1.16 1.90
C ALA A 105 -19.20 0.09 2.65
N LEU A 106 -17.93 0.11 3.04
CA LEU A 106 -17.31 1.25 3.72
C LEU A 106 -16.83 2.33 2.74
N GLU A 107 -16.48 1.96 1.50
CA GLU A 107 -15.87 2.86 0.52
C GLU A 107 -16.64 4.18 0.35
N PRO A 108 -17.99 4.21 0.16
CA PRO A 108 -18.71 5.47 -0.03
C PRO A 108 -18.68 6.39 1.20
N HIS A 109 -18.27 5.89 2.36
CA HIS A 109 -18.36 6.57 3.65
C HIS A 109 -16.98 6.90 4.25
N ALA A 110 -16.00 6.03 3.99
CA ALA A 110 -14.67 6.09 4.55
C ALA A 110 -13.65 5.59 3.52
N ASN A 111 -13.48 6.35 2.44
CA ASN A 111 -12.54 5.97 1.40
C ASN A 111 -11.09 6.35 1.77
N MET A 112 -10.20 5.36 1.90
CA MET A 112 -8.77 5.59 2.21
C MET A 112 -7.94 6.23 1.09
N THR A 113 -8.43 6.27 -0.14
CA THR A 113 -7.81 7.02 -1.25
C THR A 113 -8.31 8.46 -1.29
N ARG A 114 -9.38 8.77 -0.54
CA ARG A 114 -10.05 10.07 -0.54
C ARG A 114 -9.82 10.80 0.80
N GLY A 115 -8.89 11.74 0.77
CA GLY A 115 -8.60 12.62 1.90
C GLY A 115 -7.64 12.00 2.93
N ALA A 116 -6.78 12.85 3.49
CA ALA A 116 -5.70 12.44 4.39
C ALA A 116 -6.18 11.76 5.68
N VAL A 117 -7.37 12.12 6.18
CA VAL A 117 -7.90 11.60 7.46
C VAL A 117 -8.19 10.10 7.36
N TRP A 118 -8.88 9.66 6.30
CA TRP A 118 -9.18 8.25 6.11
C TRP A 118 -7.92 7.46 5.78
N GLN A 119 -7.04 7.99 4.93
CA GLN A 119 -5.75 7.37 4.65
C GLN A 119 -4.97 7.08 5.95
N GLN A 120 -4.80 8.10 6.80
CA GLN A 120 -4.10 7.95 8.09
C GLN A 120 -4.82 6.99 9.04
N TYR A 121 -6.16 7.04 9.10
CA TYR A 121 -6.95 6.13 9.91
C TYR A 121 -6.73 4.67 9.50
N PHE A 122 -6.94 4.34 8.23
CA PHE A 122 -6.78 2.98 7.72
C PHE A 122 -5.33 2.50 7.82
N GLN A 123 -4.36 3.36 7.52
CA GLN A 123 -2.94 3.06 7.69
C GLN A 123 -2.63 2.70 9.16
N ARG A 124 -3.12 3.50 10.11
CA ARG A 124 -2.96 3.18 11.54
C ARG A 124 -3.58 1.82 11.89
N GLN A 125 -4.80 1.54 11.42
CA GLN A 125 -5.47 0.26 11.72
C GLN A 125 -4.76 -0.92 11.07
N PHE A 126 -4.28 -0.78 9.85
CA PHE A 126 -3.47 -1.78 9.17
C PHE A 126 -2.26 -2.17 10.01
N PHE A 127 -1.46 -1.20 10.45
CA PHE A 127 -0.28 -1.53 11.24
C PHE A 127 -0.61 -2.13 12.61
N LEU A 128 -1.71 -1.71 13.24
CA LEU A 128 -2.18 -2.30 14.50
C LEU A 128 -2.72 -3.72 14.33
N SER A 129 -3.23 -4.05 13.14
CA SER A 129 -3.79 -5.37 12.83
C SER A 129 -2.71 -6.46 12.70
N GLY A 130 -1.46 -6.08 12.42
CA GLY A 130 -0.36 -7.02 12.15
C GLY A 130 -0.48 -7.75 10.80
N ALA A 131 -1.38 -7.32 9.92
CA ALA A 131 -1.55 -7.87 8.58
C ALA A 131 -0.30 -7.64 7.70
N PRO A 132 -0.07 -8.48 6.68
CA PRO A 132 1.03 -8.29 5.73
C PRO A 132 0.78 -7.10 4.80
N LEU A 133 1.85 -6.49 4.25
CA LEU A 133 1.77 -5.35 3.32
C LEU A 133 0.74 -5.55 2.19
N ARG A 134 0.67 -6.76 1.63
CA ARG A 134 -0.30 -7.13 0.58
C ARG A 134 -1.74 -6.79 0.95
N ALA A 135 -2.14 -6.98 2.21
CA ALA A 135 -3.48 -6.66 2.67
C ALA A 135 -3.77 -5.14 2.60
N TYR A 136 -2.80 -4.29 2.96
CA TYR A 136 -2.96 -2.86 2.80
C TYR A 136 -3.13 -2.47 1.33
N LEU A 137 -2.27 -3.01 0.46
CA LEU A 137 -2.28 -2.68 -0.98
C LEU A 137 -3.57 -3.15 -1.66
N LEU A 138 -4.06 -4.34 -1.33
CA LEU A 138 -5.33 -4.85 -1.87
C LEU A 138 -6.53 -4.00 -1.42
N ALA A 139 -6.59 -3.61 -0.15
CA ALA A 139 -7.65 -2.71 0.34
C ALA A 139 -7.59 -1.34 -0.34
N TYR A 140 -6.38 -0.77 -0.45
CA TYR A 140 -6.15 0.50 -1.12
C TYR A 140 -6.57 0.44 -2.60
N LYS A 141 -6.19 -0.62 -3.32
CA LYS A 141 -6.56 -0.83 -4.72
C LYS A 141 -8.07 -0.84 -4.91
N ARG A 142 -8.80 -1.57 -4.08
CA ARG A 142 -10.27 -1.65 -4.17
C ARG A 142 -10.94 -0.30 -3.96
N HIS A 143 -10.44 0.46 -3.00
CA HIS A 143 -10.90 1.82 -2.74
C HIS A 143 -10.57 2.79 -3.89
N GLN A 144 -9.44 2.57 -4.58
CA GLN A 144 -9.06 3.32 -5.78
C GLN A 144 -9.97 2.97 -6.97
N ASP A 145 -10.18 1.67 -7.22
CA ASP A 145 -10.99 1.16 -8.33
C ASP A 145 -12.46 1.56 -8.17
N ALA A 146 -13.00 1.47 -6.95
CA ALA A 146 -14.36 1.90 -6.63
C ALA A 146 -14.55 3.41 -6.83
N HIS A 147 -13.55 4.21 -6.45
CA HIS A 147 -13.56 5.65 -6.70
C HIS A 147 -13.54 5.97 -8.19
N ALA A 148 -12.67 5.30 -8.96
CA ALA A 148 -12.59 5.48 -10.41
C ALA A 148 -13.93 5.12 -11.09
N ALA A 149 -14.53 3.99 -10.73
CA ALA A 149 -15.84 3.58 -11.24
C ALA A 149 -16.96 4.57 -10.85
N ALA A 150 -16.89 5.17 -9.67
CA ALA A 150 -17.86 6.19 -9.26
C ALA A 150 -17.69 7.51 -10.05
N THR A 151 -16.46 7.90 -10.36
CA THR A 151 -16.19 9.10 -11.17
C THR A 151 -16.57 8.93 -12.63
N GLU A 152 -16.30 7.76 -13.22
CA GLU A 152 -16.69 7.45 -14.60
C GLU A 152 -18.22 7.50 -14.76
N LYS A 153 -18.96 6.92 -13.80
CA LYS A 153 -20.43 6.98 -13.82
C LYS A 153 -20.99 8.37 -13.61
N ALA A 154 -20.30 9.23 -12.86
CA ALA A 154 -20.71 10.62 -12.71
C ALA A 154 -20.50 11.41 -14.01
N ALA A 155 -19.36 11.19 -14.70
CA ALA A 155 -19.07 11.80 -15.99
C ALA A 155 -20.08 11.37 -17.08
N VAL A 156 -20.44 10.09 -17.14
CA VAL A 156 -21.44 9.59 -18.09
C VAL A 156 -22.84 10.17 -17.81
N LYS A 157 -23.20 10.41 -16.54
CA LYS A 157 -24.47 11.09 -16.21
C LYS A 157 -24.46 12.57 -16.59
N GLU A 158 -23.31 13.24 -16.45
CA GLU A 158 -23.18 14.63 -16.90
C GLU A 158 -23.23 14.74 -18.43
N GLU A 159 -22.72 13.76 -19.17
CA GLU A 159 -22.86 13.69 -20.65
C GLU A 159 -24.30 13.29 -21.08
N GLU A 160 -24.96 12.36 -20.39
CA GLU A 160 -26.36 11.98 -20.68
C GLU A 160 -27.38 13.07 -20.30
N ASP A 161 -27.11 13.91 -19.29
CA ASP A 161 -27.94 15.05 -18.90
C ASP A 161 -27.72 16.29 -19.82
N GLU A 162 -26.66 16.31 -20.64
CA GLU A 162 -26.41 17.35 -21.67
C GLU A 162 -27.08 17.02 -23.03
N ASP A 163 -27.52 15.78 -23.26
CA ASP A 163 -28.14 15.32 -24.51
C ASP A 163 -29.70 15.38 -24.51
N GLU A 164 -30.34 15.81 -23.40
CA GLU A 164 -31.82 15.90 -23.29
C GLU A 164 -32.42 17.31 -23.51
N ASP A 165 -31.60 18.33 -23.81
CA ASP A 165 -32.09 19.66 -24.16
C ASP A 165 -31.39 20.21 -25.43
N GLU A 166 -31.87 19.81 -26.62
CA GLU A 166 -32.13 20.69 -27.80
C GLU A 166 -32.50 19.88 -29.05
N ASP A 167 -33.76 20.00 -29.50
CA ASP A 167 -34.21 19.60 -30.84
C ASP A 167 -33.81 20.66 -31.90
N ASP A 168 -33.24 20.14 -33.00
CA ASP A 168 -33.21 20.63 -34.40
C ASP A 168 -32.38 21.88 -34.83
N GLN A 169 -31.21 21.67 -35.45
CA GLN A 169 -31.05 21.71 -36.93
C GLN A 169 -29.61 21.41 -37.45
N GLU A 170 -29.60 20.75 -38.61
CA GLU A 170 -28.51 20.23 -39.44
C GLU A 170 -27.36 21.21 -39.78
N GLN A 171 -26.11 20.72 -39.83
CA GLN A 171 -25.35 20.54 -41.08
C GLN A 171 -23.97 19.88 -40.89
N MET A 172 -23.64 19.02 -41.86
CA MET A 172 -22.36 18.34 -42.06
C MET A 172 -21.15 19.30 -42.15
N GLU A 173 -20.00 18.91 -41.61
CA GLU A 173 -18.79 18.75 -42.45
C GLU A 173 -17.71 17.86 -41.80
N LYS A 174 -16.98 17.17 -42.68
CA LYS A 174 -15.98 16.13 -42.40
C LYS A 174 -14.70 16.68 -41.78
N GLY A 175 -14.04 15.85 -40.97
CA GLY A 175 -12.62 15.98 -40.67
C GLY A 175 -12.07 14.67 -40.10
N ASP A 176 -11.50 13.83 -40.96
CA ASP A 176 -10.68 12.68 -40.58
C ASP A 176 -9.39 13.18 -39.91
N GLU A 177 -9.12 12.79 -38.66
CA GLU A 177 -7.74 12.76 -38.13
C GLU A 177 -7.45 11.46 -37.38
N GLU A 178 -6.64 10.66 -38.07
CA GLU A 178 -6.06 9.38 -37.68
C GLU A 178 -5.00 9.57 -36.57
N VAL A 179 -5.33 9.22 -35.32
CA VAL A 179 -4.35 9.18 -34.23
C VAL A 179 -3.54 7.89 -34.28
N THR A 180 -2.32 8.04 -34.79
CA THR A 180 -1.27 7.01 -34.88
C THR A 180 -1.00 6.29 -33.55
N ARG A 181 -1.32 4.99 -33.49
CA ARG A 181 -0.82 4.06 -32.46
C ARG A 181 0.66 3.77 -32.74
N ARG A 182 1.56 4.33 -31.93
CA ARG A 182 2.97 3.92 -31.91
C ARG A 182 3.13 2.58 -31.19
N LYS A 183 3.56 1.60 -31.97
CA LYS A 183 3.94 0.25 -31.56
C LYS A 183 5.46 0.22 -31.43
N ASP A 184 5.98 0.20 -30.21
CA ASP A 184 7.41 -0.05 -29.96
C ASP A 184 7.59 -1.47 -29.44
N ASP A 185 7.89 -2.39 -30.36
CA ASP A 185 8.50 -3.69 -30.10
C ASP A 185 10.01 -3.57 -30.39
N ASN A 186 10.86 -3.61 -29.36
CA ASN A 186 12.14 -4.35 -29.35
C ASN A 186 12.98 -4.04 -28.10
N CYS A 187 13.36 -5.05 -27.32
CA CYS A 187 14.70 -5.65 -27.41
C CYS A 187 15.01 -6.62 -26.24
N LEU A 188 15.47 -7.82 -26.65
CA LEU A 188 16.66 -8.53 -26.14
C LEU A 188 16.63 -9.23 -24.76
N ASN A 189 16.38 -10.55 -24.83
CA ASN A 189 17.11 -11.63 -24.16
C ASN A 189 18.16 -11.23 -23.12
N LYS A 190 17.82 -11.31 -21.82
CA LYS A 190 18.78 -11.54 -20.73
C LYS A 190 18.25 -12.59 -19.74
N SER A 191 19.20 -13.40 -19.29
CA SER A 191 19.18 -14.55 -18.38
C SER A 191 17.92 -14.82 -17.56
N LYS A 192 17.44 -16.08 -17.61
CA LYS A 192 16.34 -16.67 -16.80
C LYS A 192 16.48 -16.53 -15.27
N ALA A 193 17.58 -15.99 -14.75
CA ALA A 193 17.78 -15.73 -13.32
C ALA A 193 17.56 -14.26 -12.92
N ASP A 194 17.66 -13.30 -13.85
CA ASP A 194 17.45 -11.85 -13.61
C ASP A 194 15.96 -11.47 -13.57
N ILE A 195 15.11 -12.42 -13.95
CA ILE A 195 13.67 -12.32 -14.14
C ILE A 195 12.91 -12.36 -12.79
N ILE A 196 13.43 -13.01 -11.76
CA ILE A 196 12.61 -13.38 -10.59
C ILE A 196 12.38 -12.22 -9.59
N LEU A 197 13.15 -11.12 -9.65
CA LEU A 197 13.01 -10.01 -8.69
C LEU A 197 12.52 -8.67 -9.30
N ILE A 198 12.53 -8.55 -10.64
CA ILE A 198 12.03 -7.35 -11.35
C ILE A 198 10.66 -7.61 -12.00
N GLU A 199 10.26 -8.87 -12.21
CA GLU A 199 9.01 -9.20 -12.94
C GLU A 199 7.71 -9.05 -12.14
N ASN A 200 7.76 -8.89 -10.83
CA ASN A 200 6.54 -8.65 -10.06
C ASN A 200 6.16 -7.17 -10.11
N LYS A 201 5.70 -6.70 -11.29
CA LYS A 201 5.05 -5.39 -11.49
C LYS A 201 3.72 -5.25 -10.72
N GLU A 202 3.45 -6.15 -9.77
CA GLU A 202 2.20 -6.26 -9.02
C GLU A 202 1.78 -4.95 -8.37
N TRP A 203 2.76 -4.11 -7.99
CA TRP A 203 2.54 -2.89 -7.20
C TRP A 203 2.96 -1.59 -7.91
N GLN A 204 3.21 -1.62 -9.23
CA GLN A 204 3.62 -0.40 -9.97
C GLN A 204 2.55 0.68 -10.00
N TRP A 205 1.28 0.31 -9.84
CA TRP A 205 0.15 1.24 -9.80
C TRP A 205 0.06 2.04 -8.47
N VAL A 206 0.80 1.64 -7.43
CA VAL A 206 0.74 2.28 -6.11
C VAL A 206 1.35 3.69 -6.20
N PRO A 207 0.64 4.74 -5.76
CA PRO A 207 1.18 6.09 -5.79
C PRO A 207 2.45 6.23 -4.94
N ILE A 208 3.47 6.92 -5.47
CA ILE A 208 4.79 7.08 -4.84
C ILE A 208 4.69 7.59 -3.40
N TYR A 209 3.82 8.56 -3.13
CA TYR A 209 3.66 9.13 -1.78
C TYR A 209 3.13 8.09 -0.77
N VAL A 210 2.27 7.16 -1.21
CA VAL A 210 1.77 6.05 -0.39
C VAL A 210 2.88 5.04 -0.14
N ALA A 211 3.63 4.69 -1.19
CA ALA A 211 4.75 3.76 -1.08
C ALA A 211 5.81 4.23 -0.08
N VAL A 212 6.28 5.47 -0.24
CA VAL A 212 7.26 6.09 0.68
C VAL A 212 6.69 6.18 2.10
N GLY A 213 5.43 6.60 2.25
CA GLY A 213 4.77 6.69 3.56
C GLY A 213 4.69 5.35 4.29
N LEU A 214 4.37 4.27 3.58
CA LEU A 214 4.31 2.92 4.16
C LEU A 214 5.68 2.45 4.66
N VAL A 215 6.72 2.58 3.83
CA VAL A 215 8.08 2.15 4.20
C VAL A 215 8.58 2.92 5.43
N LYS A 216 8.37 4.24 5.47
CA LYS A 216 8.71 5.07 6.64
C LYS A 216 7.99 4.62 7.90
N GLU A 217 6.70 4.36 7.82
CA GLU A 217 5.93 3.87 8.97
C GLU A 217 6.38 2.49 9.47
N PHE A 218 6.80 1.58 8.57
CA PHE A 218 7.41 0.32 9.00
C PHE A 218 8.70 0.57 9.79
N CYS A 219 9.56 1.47 9.31
CA CYS A 219 10.78 1.85 10.03
C CYS A 219 10.48 2.48 11.40
N PHE A 220 9.57 3.46 11.47
CA PHE A 220 9.21 4.14 12.72
C PHE A 220 8.59 3.20 13.77
N ARG A 221 7.96 2.10 13.34
CA ARG A 221 7.38 1.09 14.22
C ARG A 221 8.35 -0.05 14.56
N GLY A 222 9.60 0.01 14.10
CA GLY A 222 10.60 -1.02 14.34
C GLY A 222 10.39 -2.32 13.58
N ARG A 223 9.54 -2.33 12.54
CA ARG A 223 9.27 -3.49 11.69
C ARG A 223 10.23 -3.51 10.49
N PHE A 224 11.53 -3.57 10.77
CA PHE A 224 12.58 -3.36 9.76
C PHE A 224 12.63 -4.43 8.68
N SER A 225 12.29 -5.69 8.97
CA SER A 225 12.22 -6.74 7.95
C SER A 225 11.16 -6.42 6.89
N GLU A 226 9.97 -6.02 7.34
CA GLU A 226 8.87 -5.64 6.44
C GLU A 226 9.13 -4.32 5.74
N ALA A 227 9.86 -3.40 6.37
CA ALA A 227 10.33 -2.18 5.71
C ALA A 227 11.23 -2.51 4.51
N ILE A 228 12.12 -3.49 4.64
CA ILE A 228 13.03 -3.92 3.56
C ILE A 228 12.27 -4.67 2.47
N GLU A 229 11.33 -5.54 2.83
CA GLU A 229 10.43 -6.19 1.86
C GLU A 229 9.63 -5.16 1.05
N ALA A 230 9.07 -4.16 1.75
CA ALA A 230 8.35 -3.05 1.14
C ALA A 230 9.27 -2.17 0.25
N TYR A 231 10.51 -1.95 0.67
CA TYR A 231 11.52 -1.19 -0.07
C TYR A 231 11.84 -1.79 -1.45
N VAL A 232 11.84 -3.12 -1.54
CA VAL A 232 12.07 -3.84 -2.81
C VAL A 232 10.83 -3.87 -3.67
N SER A 233 9.69 -4.11 -3.03
CA SER A 233 8.44 -4.42 -3.74
C SER A 233 7.71 -3.17 -4.24
N LEU A 234 7.89 -2.03 -3.58
CA LEU A 234 7.14 -0.81 -3.88
C LEU A 234 7.90 0.15 -4.80
N PRO A 235 7.17 0.95 -5.61
CA PRO A 235 7.78 1.96 -6.45
C PRO A 235 8.29 3.15 -5.60
N LEU A 236 9.59 3.12 -5.27
CA LEU A 236 10.27 4.19 -4.55
C LEU A 236 11.15 5.03 -5.47
N THR A 237 11.17 6.35 -5.23
CA THR A 237 12.14 7.27 -5.83
C THR A 237 13.51 7.13 -5.19
N ASP A 238 14.56 7.56 -5.90
CA ASP A 238 15.93 7.57 -5.36
C ASP A 238 16.04 8.39 -4.07
N THR A 239 15.26 9.47 -3.94
CA THR A 239 15.19 10.28 -2.72
C THR A 239 14.57 9.49 -1.57
N GLY A 240 13.42 8.84 -1.80
CA GLY A 240 12.77 8.00 -0.79
C GLY A 240 13.67 6.84 -0.35
N ARG A 241 14.45 6.26 -1.27
CA ARG A 241 15.41 5.20 -0.94
C ARG A 241 16.52 5.67 0.00
N ARG A 242 17.08 6.86 -0.24
CA ARG A 242 18.09 7.46 0.66
C ARG A 242 17.51 7.81 2.02
N GLU A 243 16.30 8.36 2.07
CA GLU A 243 15.62 8.67 3.32
C GLU A 243 15.43 7.42 4.19
N VAL A 244 15.08 6.27 3.60
CA VAL A 244 14.96 5.01 4.34
C VAL A 244 16.30 4.58 4.94
N VAL A 245 17.41 4.74 4.22
CA VAL A 245 18.76 4.47 4.74
C VAL A 245 19.06 5.37 5.93
N THR A 246 18.83 6.69 5.81
CA THR A 246 19.04 7.65 6.89
C THR A 246 18.22 7.27 8.13
N ILE A 247 16.94 6.93 7.96
CA ILE A 247 16.08 6.50 9.07
C ILE A 247 16.66 5.24 9.75
N LEU A 248 17.09 4.23 8.99
CA LEU A 248 17.68 3.02 9.58
C LEU A 248 18.98 3.30 10.34
N GLN A 249 19.78 4.27 9.89
CA GLN A 249 20.96 4.72 10.61
C GLN A 249 20.61 5.46 11.90
N ASP A 250 19.59 6.33 11.86
CA ASP A 250 19.12 7.08 13.03
C ASP A 250 18.59 6.15 14.13
N TYR A 251 18.00 5.02 13.76
CA TYR A 251 17.59 3.96 14.69
C TYR A 251 18.72 2.98 15.07
N GLU A 252 19.95 3.24 14.64
CA GLU A 252 21.14 2.41 14.88
C GLU A 252 20.97 0.94 14.45
N GLN A 253 20.11 0.67 13.46
CA GLN A 253 19.85 -0.69 12.97
C GLN A 253 20.87 -1.11 11.93
N TYR A 254 22.14 -1.15 12.32
CA TYR A 254 23.25 -1.47 11.42
C TYR A 254 23.10 -2.81 10.68
N PRO A 255 22.61 -3.91 11.28
CA PRO A 255 22.36 -5.16 10.54
C PRO A 255 21.32 -5.00 9.42
N SER A 256 20.26 -4.22 9.66
CA SER A 256 19.22 -3.94 8.66
C SER A 256 19.74 -3.04 7.54
N VAL A 257 20.61 -2.08 7.85
CA VAL A 257 21.31 -1.28 6.84
C VAL A 257 22.12 -2.19 5.92
N LEU A 258 22.96 -3.07 6.47
CA LEU A 258 23.77 -3.98 5.64
C LEU A 258 22.91 -4.87 4.73
N TYR A 259 21.84 -5.45 5.28
CA TYR A 259 20.92 -6.27 4.50
C TYR A 259 20.21 -5.45 3.41
N LEU A 260 19.82 -4.20 3.69
CA LEU A 260 19.25 -3.32 2.67
C LEU A 260 20.23 -3.04 1.53
N TYR A 261 21.52 -2.86 1.80
CA TYR A 261 22.53 -2.65 0.76
C TYR A 261 22.76 -3.90 -0.10
N GLU A 262 22.75 -5.10 0.50
CA GLU A 262 22.80 -6.36 -0.25
C GLU A 262 21.60 -6.48 -1.21
N VAL A 263 20.41 -6.19 -0.68
CA VAL A 263 19.16 -6.22 -1.43
C VAL A 263 19.14 -5.14 -2.54
N HIS A 264 19.61 -3.92 -2.26
CA HIS A 264 19.70 -2.83 -3.24
C HIS A 264 20.65 -3.18 -4.38
N ARG A 265 21.79 -3.80 -4.09
CA ARG A 265 22.71 -4.31 -5.12
C ARG A 265 22.06 -5.37 -5.99
N ALA A 266 21.25 -6.25 -5.41
CA ALA A 266 20.52 -7.28 -6.15
C ALA A 266 19.47 -6.68 -7.12
N MET A 267 19.00 -5.45 -6.90
CA MET A 267 18.15 -4.72 -7.85
C MET A 267 18.91 -4.27 -9.11
N GLY A 268 20.25 -4.32 -9.09
CA GLY A 268 21.12 -4.02 -10.23
C GLY A 268 21.01 -2.59 -10.75
N ASN A 269 21.26 -2.43 -12.05
CA ASN A 269 21.33 -1.11 -12.72
C ASN A 269 19.97 -0.40 -12.88
N ALA A 270 18.87 -0.99 -12.40
CA ALA A 270 17.55 -0.38 -12.47
C ALA A 270 17.42 0.84 -11.53
N VAL A 271 18.28 0.95 -10.51
CA VAL A 271 18.21 1.98 -9.48
C VAL A 271 19.58 2.65 -9.34
N ARG A 272 19.60 3.94 -8.98
CA ARG A 272 20.86 4.64 -8.72
C ARG A 272 21.60 4.00 -7.53
N PRO A 273 22.94 3.90 -7.58
CA PRO A 273 23.73 3.47 -6.44
C PRO A 273 23.45 4.35 -5.21
N LEU A 274 23.35 3.71 -4.04
CA LEU A 274 23.27 4.41 -2.75
C LEU A 274 24.65 4.92 -2.34
N ASP A 275 24.69 5.92 -1.45
CA ASP A 275 25.95 6.38 -0.85
C ASP A 275 26.60 5.24 -0.06
N VAL A 276 27.91 5.11 -0.12
CA VAL A 276 28.63 3.97 0.49
C VAL A 276 29.06 4.26 1.94
N ALA A 277 29.15 5.55 2.32
CA ALA A 277 29.51 5.93 3.69
C ALA A 277 28.60 5.30 4.77
N PRO A 278 27.26 5.22 4.61
CA PRO A 278 26.39 4.51 5.54
C PRO A 278 26.70 3.02 5.72
N GLU A 279 27.05 2.33 4.64
CA GLU A 279 27.38 0.91 4.67
C GLU A 279 28.70 0.66 5.40
N LEU A 280 29.74 1.44 5.09
CA LEU A 280 31.04 1.33 5.75
C LEU A 280 30.94 1.64 7.24
N ASN A 281 30.16 2.67 7.61
CA ASN A 281 29.89 2.96 9.00
C ASN A 281 29.18 1.79 9.70
N ALA A 282 28.16 1.19 9.05
CA ALA A 282 27.47 0.02 9.60
C ALA A 282 28.43 -1.19 9.77
N LEU A 283 29.31 -1.47 8.81
CA LEU A 283 30.31 -2.54 8.93
C LEU A 283 31.29 -2.29 10.08
N LYS A 284 31.75 -1.04 10.25
CA LYS A 284 32.61 -0.63 11.37
C LYS A 284 31.92 -0.85 12.71
N LYS A 285 30.66 -0.44 12.84
CA LYS A 285 29.87 -0.57 14.07
C LYS A 285 29.53 -2.02 14.43
N VAL A 286 29.32 -2.88 13.43
CA VAL A 286 29.09 -4.32 13.62
C VAL A 286 30.41 -5.10 13.86
N GLY A 287 31.57 -4.46 13.67
CA GLY A 287 32.89 -5.07 13.89
C GLY A 287 33.38 -5.92 12.71
N ARG A 288 32.76 -5.82 11.52
CA ARG A 288 33.16 -6.53 10.29
C ARG A 288 34.22 -5.74 9.52
N VAL A 289 35.35 -5.48 10.16
CA VAL A 289 36.41 -4.56 9.65
C VAL A 289 37.10 -5.10 8.39
N GLU A 290 37.27 -6.42 8.27
CA GLU A 290 37.89 -7.00 7.07
C GLU A 290 37.00 -6.85 5.83
N GLU A 291 35.69 -7.06 5.99
CA GLU A 291 34.74 -6.79 4.91
C GLU A 291 34.69 -5.31 4.54
N MET A 292 34.78 -4.42 5.54
CA MET A 292 34.87 -2.98 5.29
C MET A 292 36.09 -2.62 4.43
N LYS A 293 37.26 -3.22 4.69
CA LYS A 293 38.47 -3.00 3.87
C LYS A 293 38.30 -3.52 2.44
N VAL A 294 37.73 -4.72 2.28
CA VAL A 294 37.44 -5.29 0.95
C VAL A 294 36.48 -4.38 0.19
N ARG A 295 35.39 -3.96 0.83
CA ARG A 295 34.43 -3.02 0.24
C ARG A 295 35.09 -1.70 -0.14
N PHE A 296 35.93 -1.13 0.73
CA PHE A 296 36.66 0.10 0.42
C PHE A 296 37.57 -0.05 -0.82
N GLN A 297 38.26 -1.18 -0.97
CA GLN A 297 39.10 -1.46 -2.14
C GLN A 297 38.31 -1.63 -3.44
N GLU A 298 37.07 -2.14 -3.37
CA GLU A 298 36.16 -2.25 -4.51
C GLU A 298 35.62 -0.91 -5.00
N LEU A 299 35.73 0.17 -4.21
CA LEU A 299 35.16 1.47 -4.55
C LEU A 299 35.96 2.21 -5.64
N PRO A 300 35.27 3.04 -6.45
CA PRO A 300 35.95 3.96 -7.35
C PRO A 300 36.87 4.92 -6.58
N ALA A 301 38.02 5.27 -7.17
CA ALA A 301 39.01 6.17 -6.55
C ALA A 301 38.42 7.51 -6.06
N LYS A 302 37.39 8.02 -6.74
CA LYS A 302 36.66 9.24 -6.35
C LYS A 302 35.97 9.11 -4.99
N GLU A 303 35.35 7.96 -4.73
CA GLU A 303 34.69 7.69 -3.46
C GLU A 303 35.70 7.37 -2.37
N GLN A 304 36.76 6.63 -2.70
CA GLN A 304 37.87 6.40 -1.76
C GLN A 304 38.47 7.71 -1.25
N SER A 305 38.63 8.73 -2.09
CA SER A 305 39.20 10.02 -1.67
C SER A 305 38.27 10.90 -0.83
N ARG A 306 37.02 10.50 -0.57
CA ARG A 306 36.10 11.33 0.23
C ARG A 306 36.53 11.36 1.69
N ALA A 307 36.49 12.55 2.29
CA ALA A 307 36.98 12.78 3.65
C ALA A 307 36.22 11.96 4.72
N ASP A 308 34.91 11.85 4.58
CA ASP A 308 34.05 11.06 5.48
C ASP A 308 34.40 9.56 5.44
N ILE A 309 34.73 9.02 4.26
CA ILE A 309 35.15 7.62 4.11
C ILE A 309 36.57 7.42 4.68
N GLN A 310 37.49 8.37 4.46
CA GLN A 310 38.84 8.28 5.03
C GLN A 310 38.83 8.31 6.56
N GLU A 311 38.00 9.19 7.16
CA GLU A 311 37.79 9.23 8.61
C GLU A 311 37.24 7.90 9.14
N LEU A 312 36.31 7.26 8.41
CA LEU A 312 35.79 5.94 8.77
C LEU A 312 36.89 4.86 8.73
N MET A 313 37.81 4.92 7.78
CA MET A 313 38.96 4.00 7.68
C MET A 313 40.06 4.29 8.71
N GLY A 314 40.06 5.47 9.33
CA GLY A 314 41.09 5.90 10.30
C GLY A 314 42.37 6.40 9.65
N ASN A 315 42.27 6.91 8.42
CA ASN A 315 43.37 7.49 7.64
C ASN A 315 43.38 9.02 7.71
#